data_AF-A0A0C9YY71-F1
#
_entry.id   AF-A0A0C9YY71-F1
#
_cell.length_a   1.000
_cell.length_b   1.000
_cell.length_c   1.000
_cell.angle_alpha   90.00
_cell.angle_beta   90.00
_cell.angle_gamma   90.00
#
_symmetry.space_group_name_H-M   'P 1'
#
loop_
_entity.id
_entity.type
_entity.pdbx_description
1 polymer ?
#
loop_
_entity_poly.entity_id
_entity_poly.type
_entity_poly.pdbx_seq_one_letter_code
_entity_poly.pdbx_strand_id
1 'polypeptide(L)' 'LILYLRRDLRDTDIPHRTKTRELILQHWRERFYAAQSGVEGVAVRAISFTADMWSADKLDSYLAMMAHW' A
#
# COMPACT_ATOMS: atom_id res chain seq x y z
N LEU A 1 -15.83 13.51 -4.09
CA LEU A 1 -16.13 12.27 -4.85
C LEU A 1 -16.72 11.18 -3.95
N ILE A 2 -16.11 10.83 -2.81
CA ILE A 2 -16.63 9.79 -1.89
C ILE A 2 -18.03 10.10 -1.31
N LEU A 3 -18.31 11.35 -0.92
CA LEU A 3 -19.63 11.77 -0.41
C LEU A 3 -20.77 11.56 -1.42
N TYR A 4 -20.48 11.54 -2.71
CA TYR A 4 -21.49 11.30 -3.75
C TYR A 4 -21.77 9.81 -3.98
N LEU A 5 -20.93 8.92 -3.45
CA LEU A 5 -21.09 7.47 -3.57
C LEU A 5 -21.91 6.86 -2.42
N ARG A 6 -22.09 7.59 -1.31
CA ARG A 6 -22.83 7.17 -0.11
C ARG A 6 -23.65 8.34 0.44
N ARG A 7 -24.97 8.30 0.24
CA ARG A 7 -25.90 9.39 0.62
C ARG A 7 -26.04 9.58 2.15
N ASP A 8 -25.65 8.58 2.92
CA ASP A 8 -25.69 8.55 4.38
C ASP A 8 -24.39 9.06 5.03
N LEU A 9 -23.33 9.28 4.23
CA LEU A 9 -22.04 9.76 4.73
C LEU A 9 -22.09 11.26 4.98
N ARG A 10 -21.83 11.69 6.21
CA ARG A 10 -21.69 13.11 6.56
C ARG A 10 -20.23 13.52 6.49
N ASP A 11 -19.98 14.82 6.41
CA ASP A 11 -18.62 15.37 6.38
C ASP A 11 -17.81 14.99 7.63
N THR A 12 -18.48 14.92 8.78
CA THR A 12 -17.90 14.46 10.05
C THR A 12 -17.47 12.99 10.05
N ASP A 13 -18.02 12.19 9.13
CA ASP A 13 -17.69 10.77 9.00
C ASP A 13 -16.42 10.58 8.14
N ILE A 14 -15.93 11.63 7.47
CA ILE A 14 -14.68 11.60 6.71
C ILE A 14 -13.51 11.92 7.66
N PRO A 15 -12.55 10.98 7.84
CA PRO A 15 -11.39 11.26 8.66
C PRO A 15 -10.57 12.41 8.06
N HIS A 16 -10.11 13.32 8.91
CA HIS A 16 -9.16 14.35 8.50
C HIS A 16 -7.89 13.71 7.93
N ARG A 17 -7.17 14.43 7.06
CA ARG A 17 -5.96 13.95 6.37
C ARG A 17 -4.96 13.23 7.29
N THR A 18 -4.71 13.77 8.47
CA THR A 18 -3.84 13.14 9.48
C THR A 18 -4.35 11.78 9.89
N LYS A 19 -5.65 11.66 10.17
CA LYS A 19 -6.28 10.41 10.57
C LYS A 19 -6.33 9.41 9.42
N THR A 20 -6.58 9.87 8.19
CA THR A 20 -6.50 9.01 6.99
C THR A 20 -5.10 8.43 6.83
N ARG A 21 -4.05 9.25 7.00
CA ARG A 21 -2.66 8.79 6.93
C ARG A 21 -2.36 7.73 7.99
N GLU A 22 -2.79 7.95 9.23
CA GLU A 22 -2.65 6.95 10.31
C GLU A 22 -3.31 5.62 9.94
N LEU A 23 -4.57 5.68 9.48
CA LEU A 23 -5.33 4.48 9.11
C LEU A 23 -4.69 3.73 7.93
N ILE A 24 -4.18 4.44 6.92
CA ILE A 24 -3.45 3.86 5.79
C ILE A 24 -2.19 3.14 6.28
N LEU A 25 -1.38 3.79 7.11
CA LEU A 25 -0.14 3.20 7.61
C LEU A 25 -0.41 2.00 8.53
N GLN A 26 -1.45 2.07 9.35
CA GLN A 26 -1.87 0.96 10.20
C GLN A 26 -2.29 -0.24 9.35
N HIS A 27 -3.22 -0.05 8.41
CA HIS A 27 -3.69 -1.12 7.53
C HIS A 27 -2.55 -1.70 6.69
N TRP A 28 -1.68 -0.84 6.15
CA TRP A 28 -0.50 -1.30 5.41
C TRP A 28 0.37 -2.20 6.27
N ARG A 29 0.63 -1.82 7.53
CA ARG A 29 1.46 -2.61 8.46
C ARG A 29 0.84 -3.97 8.77
N GLU A 30 -0.45 -4.00 9.05
CA GLU A 30 -1.19 -5.25 9.30
C GLU A 30 -1.10 -6.20 8.10
N ARG A 31 -1.31 -5.66 6.88
CA ARG A 31 -1.20 -6.43 5.64
C ARG A 31 0.22 -6.88 5.35
N PHE A 32 1.21 -6.03 5.63
CA PHE A 32 2.62 -6.33 5.44
C PHE A 32 3.05 -7.53 6.30
N TYR A 33 2.71 -7.53 7.59
CA TYR A 33 3.04 -8.66 8.48
C TYR A 33 2.33 -9.96 8.07
N ALA A 34 1.07 -9.87 7.62
CA ALA A 34 0.36 -11.03 7.09
C ALA A 34 0.99 -11.58 5.80
N ALA A 35 1.50 -10.71 4.93
CA ALA A 35 2.24 -11.14 3.73
C ALA A 35 3.59 -11.78 4.12
N GLN A 36 4.33 -11.18 5.05
CA GLN A 36 5.62 -11.69 5.52
C GLN A 36 5.51 -13.10 6.09
N SER A 37 4.51 -13.38 6.93
CA SER A 37 4.32 -14.73 7.49
C SER A 37 4.00 -15.78 6.40
N GLY A 38 3.29 -15.38 5.34
CA GLY A 38 3.04 -16.22 4.17
C GLY A 38 4.32 -16.56 3.39
N VAL A 39 5.23 -15.58 3.25
CA VAL A 39 6.54 -15.76 2.61
C VAL A 39 7.42 -16.72 3.42
N GLU A 40 7.48 -16.54 4.74
CA GLU A 40 8.28 -17.38 5.65
C GLU A 40 7.76 -18.83 5.70
N GLY A 41 6.45 -19.04 5.58
CA GLY A 41 5.82 -20.36 5.70
C GLY A 41 5.83 -21.23 4.44
N VAL A 42 5.86 -20.64 3.24
CA VAL A 42 5.58 -21.38 1.98
C VAL A 42 6.67 -21.19 0.91
N ALA A 43 7.28 -20.01 0.82
CA ALA A 43 7.89 -19.59 -0.44
C ALA A 43 9.39 -19.28 -0.42
N VAL A 44 10.12 -19.61 0.67
CA VAL A 44 11.57 -19.35 0.78
C VAL A 44 12.40 -19.87 -0.43
N ARG A 45 11.89 -20.86 -1.17
CA ARG A 45 12.54 -21.42 -2.36
C ARG A 45 12.00 -20.95 -3.72
N ALA A 46 10.92 -20.17 -3.77
CA ALA A 46 10.23 -19.79 -5.00
C ALA A 46 9.80 -18.31 -5.05
N ILE A 47 10.44 -17.44 -4.29
CA ILE A 47 10.21 -16.00 -4.43
C ILE A 47 10.99 -15.47 -5.62
N SER A 48 10.32 -14.71 -6.48
CA SER A 48 10.94 -13.89 -7.53
C SER A 48 10.59 -12.42 -7.30
N PHE A 49 11.43 -11.52 -7.82
CA PHE A 49 11.20 -10.08 -7.69
C PHE A 49 11.22 -9.42 -9.06
N THR A 50 10.25 -8.54 -9.30
CA THR A 50 10.27 -7.59 -10.41
C THR A 50 10.73 -6.25 -9.86
N ALA A 51 11.73 -5.65 -10.51
CA ALA A 51 12.25 -4.33 -10.15
C ALA A 51 12.15 -3.40 -11.36
N ASP A 52 11.33 -2.37 -11.24
CA ASP A 52 11.17 -1.33 -12.24
C ASP A 52 11.92 -0.09 -11.79
N MET A 53 12.81 0.41 -12.65
CA MET A 53 13.57 1.63 -12.42
C MET A 53 13.30 2.63 -13.53
N TRP A 54 13.01 3.87 -13.14
CA TRP A 54 12.78 4.95 -14.10
C TRP A 54 13.15 6.30 -13.48
N SER A 55 13.35 7.30 -14.33
CA SER A 55 13.48 8.69 -13.91
C SER A 55 12.26 9.49 -14.38
N ALA A 56 11.80 10.43 -13.58
CA ALA A 56 10.84 11.45 -14.02
C ALA A 56 11.54 12.52 -14.87
N ASP A 57 10.76 13.34 -15.57
CA ASP A 57 11.26 14.46 -16.39
C ASP A 57 12.11 15.46 -15.59
N LYS A 58 11.91 15.52 -14.27
CA LYS A 58 12.69 16.34 -13.33
C LYS A 58 14.00 15.69 -12.86
N LEU A 59 14.37 14.55 -13.44
CA LEU A 59 15.52 13.72 -13.08
C LEU A 59 15.45 13.08 -11.68
N ASP A 60 14.25 13.05 -11.08
CA ASP A 60 14.00 12.25 -9.88
C ASP A 60 14.03 10.77 -10.25
N SER A 61 14.87 9.99 -9.57
CA SER A 61 14.99 8.54 -9.81
C SER A 61 14.05 7.75 -8.89
N TYR A 62 13.37 6.75 -9.45
CA TYR A 62 12.42 5.88 -8.76
C TYR A 62 12.81 4.42 -8.92
N LEU A 63 12.51 3.64 -7.88
CA LEU A 63 12.57 2.19 -7.87
C LEU A 63 11.25 1.66 -7.31
N ALA A 64 10.55 0.86 -8.09
CA ALA A 64 9.50 -0.02 -7.58
C ALA A 64 10.01 -1.45 -7.56
N MET A 65 9.74 -2.15 -6.46
CA MET A 65 10.07 -3.56 -6.31
C MET A 65 8.83 -4.31 -5.86
N MET A 66 8.53 -5.41 -6.54
CA MET A 66 7.42 -6.31 -6.22
C MET A 66 7.93 -7.74 -6.07
N ALA A 67 7.59 -8.39 -4.97
CA ALA A 67 7.84 -9.81 -4.79
C ALA A 67 6.65 -10.64 -5.31
N HIS A 68 6.94 -11.79 -5.91
CA HIS A 68 5.99 -12.79 -6.37
C HIS A 68 6.37 -14.11 -5.71
N TRP A 69 5.42 -14.77 -5.05
CA TRP A 69 5.66 -15.97 -4.25
C TRP A 69 4.40 -16.82 -4.10
#